data_AF-A0A8T4EF87-F1
#
_entry.id   AF-A0A8T4EF87-F1
#
_cell.length_a   1.000
_cell.length_b   1.000
_cell.length_c   1.000
_cell.angle_alpha   90.00
_cell.angle_beta   90.00
_cell.angle_gamma   90.00
#
_symmetry.space_group_name_H-M   'P 1'
#
loop_
_entity.id
_entity.type
_entity.pdbx_description
1 polymer ?
#
loop_
_entity_poly.entity_id
_entity_poly.type
_entity_poly.pdbx_seq_one_letter_code
_entity_poly.pdbx_strand_id
1 'polypeptide(L)'
;MTDSGAPVHKSEDYINLGSLFRSSATITFVVQIVAVIVMLGSLAGYLVGNVFLSLTVEFQILALLLASIVALIIFLAAISAFVRFSRRIGDAVVGPGVEEVRMDTPRVKTVVILYGLLVALMAVTGIYTWYLIDTNYLVAWAVTYNSISLRVFGLAMGAFIIALLIQIIIAGVGRSATKVIIEVLDADDSEFLD
;
A
#
# COMPACT_ATOMS: atom_id res chain seq x y z
N MET A 1 0.44 -37.12 -47.01
CA MET A 1 0.85 -35.75 -46.62
C MET A 1 -0.28 -35.20 -45.79
N THR A 2 -0.13 -35.30 -44.47
CA THR A 2 -1.14 -34.90 -43.48
C THR A 2 -0.80 -33.49 -43.01
N ASP A 3 -1.61 -32.51 -43.44
CA ASP A 3 -1.61 -31.17 -42.86
C ASP A 3 -2.16 -31.26 -41.43
N SER A 4 -1.25 -31.45 -40.48
CA SER A 4 -1.54 -31.25 -39.06
C SER A 4 -1.51 -29.74 -38.79
N GLY A 5 -2.62 -29.08 -39.09
CA GLY A 5 -2.91 -27.73 -38.61
C GLY A 5 -3.13 -27.78 -37.11
N ALA A 6 -2.05 -27.87 -36.33
CA ALA A 6 -2.11 -27.58 -34.91
C ALA A 6 -2.57 -26.11 -34.78
N PRO A 7 -3.70 -25.82 -34.11
CA PRO A 7 -4.07 -24.45 -33.86
C PRO A 7 -2.97 -23.84 -32.99
N VAL A 8 -2.28 -22.86 -33.54
CA VAL A 8 -1.40 -21.97 -32.78
C VAL A 8 -2.32 -21.32 -31.74
N HIS A 9 -2.23 -21.77 -30.49
CA HIS A 9 -2.82 -21.06 -29.36
C HIS A 9 -2.25 -19.63 -29.41
N LYS A 10 -3.06 -18.70 -29.92
CA LYS A 10 -2.92 -17.28 -29.60
C LYS A 10 -2.87 -17.26 -28.07
N SER A 11 -1.79 -16.74 -27.50
CA SER A 11 -1.78 -16.31 -26.11
C SER A 11 -2.89 -15.25 -25.99
N GLU A 12 -4.11 -15.69 -25.70
CA GLU A 12 -5.15 -14.82 -25.18
C GLU A 12 -4.51 -14.10 -23.98
N ASP A 13 -4.48 -12.77 -24.02
CA ASP A 13 -3.79 -11.92 -23.03
C ASP A 13 -4.55 -12.00 -21.69
N TYR A 14 -4.40 -13.11 -20.97
CA TYR A 14 -4.91 -13.26 -19.61
C TYR A 14 -4.04 -12.43 -18.66
N ILE A 15 -4.49 -11.21 -18.36
CA ILE A 15 -3.87 -10.40 -17.30
C ILE A 15 -4.52 -10.80 -15.98
N ASN A 16 -3.68 -11.31 -15.08
CA ASN A 16 -4.05 -11.71 -13.73
C ASN A 16 -4.31 -10.45 -12.85
N LEU A 17 -5.46 -9.79 -13.07
CA LEU A 17 -5.86 -8.58 -12.36
C LEU A 17 -5.93 -8.80 -10.85
N GLY A 18 -6.46 -9.94 -10.41
CA GLY A 18 -6.58 -10.30 -8.99
C GLY A 18 -5.22 -10.30 -8.27
N SER A 19 -4.16 -10.81 -8.91
CA SER A 19 -2.82 -10.82 -8.34
C SER A 19 -2.20 -9.42 -8.29
N LEU A 20 -2.48 -8.56 -9.29
CA LEU A 20 -2.04 -7.16 -9.30
C LEU A 20 -2.70 -6.34 -8.20
N PHE A 21 -4.01 -6.48 -8.01
CA PHE A 21 -4.74 -5.81 -6.91
C PHE A 21 -4.24 -6.28 -5.54
N ARG A 22 -4.06 -7.60 -5.36
CA ARG A 22 -3.55 -8.19 -4.11
C ARG A 22 -2.12 -7.73 -3.81
N SER A 23 -1.24 -7.71 -4.81
CA SER A 23 0.14 -7.24 -4.68
C SER A 23 0.20 -5.75 -4.32
N SER A 24 -0.54 -4.91 -5.03
CA SER A 24 -0.60 -3.46 -4.78
C SER A 24 -1.15 -3.12 -3.39
N ALA A 25 -2.22 -3.81 -2.96
CA ALA A 25 -2.77 -3.65 -1.61
C ALA A 25 -1.77 -4.11 -0.52
N THR A 26 -0.99 -5.15 -0.79
CA THR A 26 0.04 -5.64 0.15
C THR A 26 1.19 -4.63 0.27
N ILE A 27 1.67 -4.08 -0.85
CA ILE A 27 2.77 -3.09 -0.87
C ILE A 27 2.37 -1.83 -0.10
N THR A 28 1.19 -1.28 -0.39
CA THR A 28 0.69 -0.08 0.31
C THR A 28 0.53 -0.31 1.81
N PHE A 29 0.08 -1.50 2.21
CA PHE A 29 0.01 -1.88 3.61
C PHE A 29 1.39 -2.01 4.28
N VAL A 30 2.40 -2.57 3.60
CA VAL A 30 3.78 -2.57 4.10
C VAL A 30 4.28 -1.14 4.33
N VAL A 31 4.05 -0.24 3.37
CA VAL A 31 4.45 1.17 3.48
C VAL A 31 3.82 1.82 4.71
N GLN A 32 2.55 1.54 5.02
CA GLN A 32 1.90 2.06 6.23
C GLN A 32 2.55 1.56 7.51
N ILE A 33 2.84 0.26 7.62
CA ILE A 33 3.47 -0.29 8.82
C ILE A 33 4.84 0.33 9.03
N VAL A 34 5.65 0.39 7.98
CA VAL A 34 6.99 1.01 8.03
C VAL A 34 6.86 2.47 8.44
N ALA A 35 5.92 3.21 7.86
CA ALA A 35 5.67 4.61 8.21
C ALA A 35 5.29 4.78 9.69
N VAL A 36 4.42 3.93 10.23
CA VAL A 36 4.03 3.96 11.65
C VAL A 36 5.23 3.66 12.56
N ILE A 37 6.07 2.69 12.21
CA ILE A 37 7.30 2.38 12.97
C ILE A 37 8.23 3.60 12.99
N VAL A 38 8.45 4.23 11.82
CA VAL A 38 9.30 5.42 11.70
C VAL A 38 8.71 6.60 12.49
N MET A 39 7.39 6.79 12.44
CA MET A 39 6.70 7.81 13.24
C MET A 39 6.90 7.59 14.75
N LEU A 40 6.69 6.36 15.24
CA LEU A 40 6.86 6.03 16.65
C LEU A 40 8.33 6.19 17.09
N GLY A 41 9.27 5.69 16.29
CA GLY A 41 10.70 5.82 16.59
C GLY A 41 11.18 7.26 16.59
N SER A 42 10.69 8.06 15.64
CA SER A 42 10.97 9.49 15.59
C SER A 42 10.41 10.22 16.81
N LEU A 43 9.14 9.98 17.17
CA LEU A 43 8.52 10.61 18.33
C LEU A 43 9.23 10.22 19.64
N ALA A 44 9.59 8.95 19.78
CA ALA A 44 10.40 8.48 20.90
C ALA A 44 11.75 9.19 20.96
N GLY A 45 12.45 9.32 19.83
CA GLY A 45 13.71 10.06 19.74
C GLY A 45 13.58 11.53 20.12
N TYR A 46 12.49 12.18 19.70
CA TYR A 46 12.20 13.58 20.06
C TYR A 46 12.00 13.75 21.57
N LEU A 47 11.21 12.86 22.20
CA LEU A 47 10.87 12.96 23.62
C LEU A 47 12.02 12.54 24.54
N VAL A 48 12.78 11.52 24.14
CA VAL A 48 13.80 10.89 25.00
C VAL A 48 15.17 11.55 24.83
N GLY A 49 15.46 12.18 23.68
CA GLY A 49 16.80 12.67 23.34
C GLY A 49 17.45 13.56 24.41
N ASN A 50 16.71 14.55 24.93
CA ASN A 50 17.22 15.46 25.95
C ASN A 50 17.43 14.76 27.31
N VAL A 51 16.52 13.85 27.67
CA VAL A 51 16.62 13.08 28.92
C VAL A 51 17.81 12.13 28.86
N PHE A 52 17.98 11.43 27.74
CA PHE A 52 19.06 10.47 27.52
C PHE A 52 20.44 11.11 27.64
N LEU A 53 20.64 12.27 27.01
CA LEU A 53 21.93 12.97 27.04
C LEU A 53 22.28 13.55 28.43
N SER A 54 21.29 13.70 29.32
CA SER A 54 21.51 14.16 30.69
C SER A 54 21.92 13.06 31.68
N LEU A 55 21.84 11.79 31.27
CA LEU A 55 22.20 10.64 32.10
C LEU A 55 23.73 10.44 32.16
N THR A 56 24.22 9.77 33.21
CA THR A 56 25.61 9.31 33.26
C THR A 56 25.85 8.21 32.23
N VAL A 57 27.11 7.99 31.85
CA VAL A 57 27.49 7.06 30.79
C VAL A 57 27.00 5.63 31.07
N GLU A 58 27.03 5.15 32.32
CA GLU A 58 26.53 3.81 32.64
C GLU A 58 25.01 3.69 32.41
N PHE A 59 24.25 4.71 32.82
CA PHE A 59 22.80 4.75 32.60
C PHE A 59 22.43 4.94 31.13
N GLN A 60 23.25 5.64 30.34
CA GLN A 60 23.08 5.73 28.89
C GLN A 60 23.24 4.36 28.22
N ILE A 61 24.27 3.58 28.60
CA ILE A 61 24.48 2.22 28.07
C ILE A 61 23.30 1.32 28.46
N LEU A 62 22.86 1.36 29.73
CA LEU A 62 21.69 0.60 30.18
C LEU A 62 20.42 0.99 29.41
N ALA A 63 20.18 2.29 29.23
CA ALA A 63 19.03 2.79 28.49
C ALA A 63 19.07 2.38 27.01
N LEU A 64 20.25 2.37 26.38
CA LEU A 64 20.42 1.87 25.01
C LEU A 64 20.12 0.38 24.91
N LEU A 65 20.61 -0.42 25.84
CA LEU A 65 20.33 -1.86 25.89
C LEU A 65 18.83 -2.12 26.05
N LEU A 66 18.17 -1.45 26.99
CA LEU A 66 16.71 -1.55 27.18
C LEU A 66 15.94 -1.07 25.93
N ALA A 67 16.31 0.06 25.36
CA ALA A 67 15.69 0.59 24.16
C ALA A 67 15.82 -0.38 22.97
N SER A 68 16.97 -1.07 22.83
CA SER A 68 17.16 -2.07 21.77
C SER A 68 16.23 -3.28 21.94
N ILE A 69 16.00 -3.74 23.17
CA ILE A 69 15.06 -4.83 23.47
C ILE A 69 13.62 -4.39 23.16
N VAL A 70 13.24 -3.20 23.60
CA VAL A 70 11.90 -2.64 23.31
C VAL A 70 11.69 -2.47 21.81
N ALA A 71 12.69 -1.96 21.08
CA ALA A 71 12.64 -1.82 19.63
C ALA A 71 12.45 -3.18 18.93
N LEU A 72 13.17 -4.21 19.38
CA LEU A 72 13.01 -5.57 18.86
C LEU A 72 11.60 -6.12 19.09
N ILE A 73 11.03 -5.92 20.29
CA ILE A 73 9.66 -6.35 20.62
C ILE A 73 8.64 -5.64 19.72
N ILE A 74 8.78 -4.32 19.53
CA ILE A 74 7.89 -3.54 18.65
C ILE A 74 7.98 -4.05 17.21
N PHE A 75 9.20 -4.35 16.73
CA PHE A 75 9.41 -4.87 15.38
C PHE A 75 8.76 -6.26 15.18
N LEU A 76 8.93 -7.16 16.14
CA LEU A 76 8.28 -8.48 16.15
C LEU A 76 6.75 -8.37 16.21
N ALA A 77 6.23 -7.45 17.02
CA ALA A 77 4.79 -7.18 17.10
C ALA A 77 4.25 -6.63 15.76
N ALA A 78 5.00 -5.73 15.10
CA ALA A 78 4.64 -5.19 13.80
C ALA A 78 4.63 -6.27 12.70
N ILE A 79 5.61 -7.19 12.69
CA ILE A 79 5.62 -8.35 11.77
C ILE A 79 4.43 -9.26 12.05
N SER A 80 4.13 -9.53 13.32
CA SER A 80 3.00 -10.38 13.70
C SER A 80 1.66 -9.79 13.25
N ALA A 81 1.50 -8.47 13.42
CA ALA A 81 0.37 -7.73 12.87
C ALA A 81 0.35 -7.80 11.34
N PHE A 82 1.49 -7.59 10.68
CA PHE A 82 1.61 -7.66 9.21
C PHE A 82 1.13 -9.02 8.68
N VAL A 83 1.63 -10.13 9.23
CA VAL A 83 1.26 -11.49 8.79
C VAL A 83 -0.25 -11.74 9.01
N ARG A 84 -0.80 -11.26 10.13
CA ARG A 84 -2.23 -11.40 10.43
C ARG A 84 -3.13 -10.60 9.47
N PHE A 85 -2.73 -9.38 9.13
CA PHE A 85 -3.49 -8.50 8.26
C PHE A 85 -3.28 -8.79 6.77
N SER A 86 -2.08 -9.19 6.35
CA SER A 86 -1.79 -9.58 4.97
C SER A 86 -2.73 -10.68 4.48
N ARG A 87 -3.01 -11.67 5.34
CA ARG A 87 -3.99 -12.73 5.03
C ARG A 87 -5.42 -12.19 4.89
N ARG A 88 -5.82 -11.20 5.69
CA ARG A 88 -7.18 -10.61 5.64
C ARG A 88 -7.39 -9.63 4.49
N ILE A 89 -6.35 -8.88 4.09
CA ILE A 89 -6.43 -7.88 3.03
C ILE A 89 -6.59 -8.55 1.66
N GLY A 90 -5.95 -9.71 1.44
CA GLY A 90 -6.15 -10.49 0.22
C GLY A 90 -7.61 -10.85 -0.03
N ASP A 91 -8.32 -11.27 1.01
CA ASP A 91 -9.72 -11.71 0.93
C ASP A 91 -10.73 -10.53 0.97
N ALA A 92 -10.36 -9.41 1.59
CA ALA A 92 -11.24 -8.23 1.70
C ALA A 92 -11.22 -7.34 0.44
N VAL A 93 -10.12 -7.40 -0.34
CA VAL A 93 -9.89 -6.60 -1.55
C VAL A 93 -10.28 -7.36 -2.82
N VAL A 94 -10.19 -8.69 -2.83
CA VAL A 94 -10.62 -9.55 -3.95
C VAL A 94 -11.94 -10.21 -3.57
N GLY A 95 -13.05 -9.78 -4.17
CA GLY A 95 -14.34 -10.46 -4.01
C GLY A 95 -14.27 -11.91 -4.54
N PRO A 96 -15.11 -12.83 -4.03
CA PRO A 96 -15.10 -14.23 -4.47
C PRO A 96 -15.32 -14.31 -5.99
N GLY A 97 -14.39 -14.95 -6.72
CA GLY A 97 -14.54 -15.26 -8.16
C GLY A 97 -13.67 -14.49 -9.16
N VAL A 98 -12.75 -13.61 -8.73
CA VAL A 98 -11.87 -12.86 -9.67
C VAL A 98 -10.46 -13.44 -9.69
N GLU A 99 -10.32 -14.66 -10.22
CA GLU A 99 -9.00 -15.29 -10.39
C GLU A 99 -8.47 -15.13 -11.81
N GLU A 100 -9.32 -15.14 -12.85
CA GLU A 100 -8.89 -14.91 -14.24
C GLU A 100 -9.98 -14.14 -15.00
N VAL A 101 -9.65 -12.96 -15.52
CA VAL A 101 -10.57 -12.16 -16.34
C VAL A 101 -10.03 -12.11 -17.76
N ARG A 102 -10.82 -12.55 -18.73
CA ARG A 102 -10.51 -12.45 -20.16
C ARG A 102 -10.44 -10.96 -20.55
N MET A 103 -9.29 -10.51 -21.07
CA MET A 103 -9.11 -9.14 -21.58
C MET A 103 -9.75 -8.91 -22.97
N ASP A 104 -10.38 -9.94 -23.55
CA ASP A 104 -10.97 -9.86 -24.90
C ASP A 104 -12.12 -8.85 -25.00
N THR A 105 -12.80 -8.54 -23.90
CA THR A 105 -13.90 -7.56 -23.90
C THR A 105 -13.36 -6.12 -23.82
N PRO A 106 -13.64 -5.24 -24.82
CA PRO A 106 -13.12 -3.87 -24.84
C PRO A 106 -13.58 -3.02 -23.65
N ARG A 107 -14.73 -3.36 -23.04
CA ARG A 107 -15.23 -2.74 -21.82
C ARG A 107 -14.33 -3.00 -20.61
N VAL A 108 -13.87 -4.24 -20.42
CA VAL A 108 -12.99 -4.63 -19.31
C VAL A 108 -11.63 -3.93 -19.43
N LYS A 109 -11.05 -3.91 -20.64
CA LYS A 109 -9.79 -3.20 -20.91
C LYS A 109 -9.87 -1.70 -20.58
N THR A 110 -10.98 -1.05 -20.92
CA THR A 110 -11.21 0.37 -20.63
C THR A 110 -11.26 0.63 -19.12
N VAL A 111 -11.97 -0.21 -18.37
CA VAL A 111 -12.09 -0.07 -16.90
C VAL A 111 -10.74 -0.23 -16.21
N VAL A 112 -9.94 -1.21 -16.64
CA VAL A 112 -8.60 -1.45 -16.07
C VAL A 112 -7.65 -0.28 -16.35
N ILE A 113 -7.65 0.26 -17.57
CA ILE A 113 -6.82 1.41 -17.94
C ILE A 113 -7.24 2.65 -17.13
N LEU A 114 -8.54 2.92 -17.04
CA LEU A 114 -9.08 4.05 -16.27
C LEU A 114 -8.69 3.94 -14.79
N TYR A 115 -8.71 2.71 -14.23
CA TYR A 115 -8.28 2.45 -12.87
C TYR A 115 -6.79 2.72 -12.66
N GLY A 116 -5.93 2.17 -13.52
CA GLY A 116 -4.48 2.41 -13.44
C GLY A 116 -4.16 3.91 -13.52
N LEU A 117 -4.85 4.63 -14.41
CA LEU A 117 -4.76 6.08 -14.54
C LEU A 117 -5.18 6.78 -13.24
N LEU A 118 -6.31 6.39 -12.64
CA LEU A 118 -6.83 7.00 -11.41
C LEU A 118 -5.86 6.80 -10.24
N VAL A 119 -5.30 5.59 -10.08
CA VAL A 119 -4.29 5.30 -9.06
C VAL A 119 -3.02 6.14 -9.29
N ALA A 120 -2.55 6.24 -10.54
CA ALA A 120 -1.37 7.03 -10.88
C ALA A 120 -1.58 8.53 -10.61
N LEU A 121 -2.71 9.09 -11.04
CA LEU A 121 -3.06 10.49 -10.77
C LEU A 121 -3.16 10.76 -9.28
N MET A 122 -3.72 9.83 -8.50
CA MET A 122 -3.84 10.01 -7.07
C MET A 122 -2.49 9.90 -6.35
N ALA A 123 -1.60 9.02 -6.80
CA ALA A 123 -0.24 8.97 -6.29
C ALA A 123 0.51 10.29 -6.56
N VAL A 124 0.44 10.83 -7.79
CA VAL A 124 1.10 12.09 -8.15
C VAL A 124 0.53 13.27 -7.37
N THR A 125 -0.80 13.41 -7.33
CA THR A 125 -1.46 14.51 -6.60
C THR A 125 -1.25 14.38 -5.09
N GLY A 126 -1.27 13.16 -4.54
CA GLY A 126 -0.96 12.89 -3.13
C GLY A 126 0.47 13.27 -2.77
N ILE A 127 1.46 12.87 -3.58
CA ILE A 127 2.87 13.24 -3.39
C ILE A 127 3.04 14.76 -3.48
N TYR A 128 2.45 15.41 -4.48
CA TYR A 128 2.55 16.86 -4.64
C TYR A 128 1.87 17.63 -3.49
N THR A 129 0.69 17.17 -3.07
CA THR A 129 0.00 17.74 -1.89
C THR A 129 0.87 17.59 -0.66
N TRP A 130 1.48 16.43 -0.46
CA TRP A 130 2.38 16.22 0.66
C TRP A 130 3.62 17.10 0.59
N TYR A 131 4.21 17.26 -0.60
CA TYR A 131 5.33 18.17 -0.82
C TYR A 131 4.99 19.61 -0.40
N LEU A 132 3.79 20.09 -0.75
CA LEU A 132 3.31 21.42 -0.34
C LEU A 132 3.11 21.51 1.18
N ILE A 133 2.50 20.51 1.81
CA ILE A 133 2.34 20.48 3.28
C ILE A 133 3.72 20.48 3.95
N ASP A 134 4.63 19.68 3.42
CA ASP A 134 5.97 19.52 3.93
C ASP A 134 6.76 20.82 3.89
N THR A 135 6.85 21.45 2.72
CA THR A 135 7.60 22.69 2.52
C THR A 135 7.00 23.89 3.25
N ASN A 136 5.67 24.02 3.32
CA ASN A 136 5.02 25.19 3.90
C ASN A 136 4.81 25.08 5.42
N TYR A 137 4.65 23.88 5.97
CA TYR A 137 4.32 23.68 7.39
C TYR A 137 5.37 22.84 8.12
N LEU A 138 5.69 21.64 7.63
CA LEU A 138 6.50 20.68 8.39
C LEU A 138 7.99 21.06 8.47
N VAL A 139 8.56 21.66 7.41
CA VAL A 139 9.93 22.19 7.43
C VAL A 139 10.05 23.28 8.51
N ALA A 140 9.18 24.29 8.47
CA ALA A 140 9.19 25.40 9.42
C ALA A 140 8.98 24.92 10.86
N TRP A 141 8.09 23.94 11.05
CA TRP A 141 7.87 23.31 12.34
C TRP A 141 9.11 22.58 12.87
N ALA A 142 9.75 21.74 12.06
CA ALA A 142 10.97 21.03 12.47
C ALA A 142 12.14 21.98 12.78
N VAL A 143 12.28 23.08 12.03
CA VAL A 143 13.27 24.13 12.28
C VAL A 143 12.99 24.87 13.59
N THR A 144 11.72 25.18 13.88
CA THR A 144 11.31 25.87 15.12
C THR A 144 11.74 25.11 16.37
N TYR A 145 11.67 23.78 16.34
CA TYR A 145 12.09 22.92 17.45
C TYR A 145 13.51 22.36 17.30
N ASN A 146 14.25 22.80 16.27
CA ASN A 146 15.59 22.31 15.92
C ASN A 146 15.73 20.78 15.99
N SER A 147 14.73 20.05 15.49
CA SER A 147 14.63 18.60 15.67
C SER A 147 14.55 17.85 14.35
N ILE A 148 15.60 17.06 14.07
CA ILE A 148 15.63 16.13 12.93
C ILE A 148 14.57 15.04 13.10
N SER A 149 14.28 14.62 14.32
CA SER A 149 13.20 13.66 14.59
C SER A 149 11.87 14.17 14.04
N LEU A 150 11.46 15.39 14.39
CA LEU A 150 10.20 15.96 13.89
C LEU A 150 10.15 16.03 12.35
N ARG A 151 11.29 16.26 11.69
CA ARG A 151 11.39 16.19 10.23
C ARG A 151 11.10 14.78 9.70
N VAL A 152 11.72 13.76 10.29
CA VAL A 152 11.50 12.34 9.93
C VAL A 152 10.06 11.91 10.22
N PHE A 153 9.47 12.39 11.32
CA PHE A 153 8.06 12.14 11.65
C PHE A 153 7.14 12.68 10.54
N GLY A 154 7.35 13.93 10.12
CA GLY A 154 6.59 14.55 9.04
C GLY A 154 6.66 13.76 7.74
N LEU A 155 7.85 13.33 7.33
CA LEU A 155 8.00 12.52 6.11
C LEU A 155 7.27 11.16 6.21
N ALA A 156 7.39 10.50 7.35
CA ALA A 156 6.72 9.22 7.59
C ALA A 156 5.19 9.37 7.63
N MET A 157 4.67 10.42 8.25
CA MET A 157 3.24 10.75 8.25
C MET A 157 2.70 10.94 6.83
N GLY A 158 3.51 11.50 5.92
CA GLY A 158 3.15 11.64 4.51
C GLY A 158 3.05 10.33 3.78
N ALA A 159 4.08 9.49 3.92
CA ALA A 159 4.08 8.15 3.36
C ALA A 159 2.87 7.35 3.85
N PHE A 160 2.52 7.48 5.14
CA PHE A 160 1.33 6.86 5.73
C PHE A 160 0.04 7.35 5.07
N ILE A 161 -0.18 8.67 4.97
CA ILE A 161 -1.40 9.25 4.41
C ILE A 161 -1.55 8.89 2.92
N ILE A 162 -0.48 9.01 2.13
CA ILE A 162 -0.50 8.67 0.70
C ILE A 162 -0.82 7.17 0.53
N ALA A 163 -0.16 6.29 1.29
CA ALA A 163 -0.43 4.86 1.22
C ALA A 163 -1.87 4.52 1.63
N LEU A 164 -2.42 5.20 2.64
CA LEU A 164 -3.80 5.06 3.08
C LEU A 164 -4.80 5.50 2.01
N LEU A 165 -4.58 6.63 1.35
CA LEU A 165 -5.43 7.09 0.25
C LEU A 165 -5.43 6.09 -0.91
N ILE A 166 -4.26 5.60 -1.31
CA ILE A 166 -4.13 4.59 -2.36
C ILE A 166 -4.89 3.31 -1.96
N GLN A 167 -4.76 2.85 -0.72
CA GLN A 167 -5.41 1.64 -0.25
C GLN A 167 -6.94 1.75 -0.21
N ILE A 168 -7.48 2.91 0.19
CA ILE A 168 -8.93 3.18 0.14
C ILE A 168 -9.45 3.05 -1.29
N ILE A 169 -8.72 3.59 -2.26
CA ILE A 169 -9.09 3.52 -3.67
C ILE A 169 -8.97 2.10 -4.20
N ILE A 170 -7.88 1.39 -3.92
CA ILE A 170 -7.72 -0.02 -4.31
C ILE A 170 -8.90 -0.85 -3.77
N ALA A 171 -9.27 -0.67 -2.50
CA ALA A 171 -10.38 -1.40 -1.89
C ALA A 171 -11.74 -1.01 -2.47
N GLY A 172 -11.98 0.28 -2.73
CA GLY A 172 -13.23 0.78 -3.29
C GLY A 172 -13.43 0.39 -4.76
N VAL A 173 -12.41 0.61 -5.58
CA VAL A 173 -12.47 0.32 -7.02
C VAL A 173 -12.33 -1.18 -7.28
N GLY A 174 -11.53 -1.91 -6.50
CA GLY A 174 -11.45 -3.37 -6.61
C GLY A 174 -12.83 -4.01 -6.54
N ARG A 175 -13.66 -3.61 -5.56
CA ARG A 175 -15.05 -4.07 -5.44
C ARG A 175 -15.95 -3.65 -6.62
N SER A 176 -15.81 -2.42 -7.10
CA SER A 176 -16.59 -1.92 -8.23
C SER A 176 -16.23 -2.61 -9.54
N ALA A 177 -14.94 -2.84 -9.78
CA ALA A 177 -14.44 -3.53 -10.96
C ALA A 177 -14.90 -4.99 -10.97
N THR A 178 -14.81 -5.69 -9.82
CA THR A 178 -15.37 -7.04 -9.68
C THR A 178 -16.85 -7.08 -10.04
N LYS A 179 -17.66 -6.13 -9.55
CA LYS A 179 -19.09 -6.09 -9.86
C LYS A 179 -19.37 -5.89 -11.34
N VAL A 180 -18.70 -4.93 -11.99
CA VAL A 180 -18.88 -4.64 -13.42
C VAL A 180 -18.39 -5.79 -14.29
N ILE A 181 -17.30 -6.45 -13.92
CA ILE A 181 -16.76 -7.59 -14.67
C ILE A 181 -17.74 -8.77 -14.61
N ILE A 182 -18.26 -9.10 -13.43
CA ILE A 182 -19.26 -10.19 -13.28
C ILE A 182 -20.53 -9.86 -14.07
N GLU A 183 -21.03 -8.63 -13.97
CA GLU A 183 -22.25 -8.21 -14.69
C GLU A 183 -22.08 -8.26 -16.22
N VAL A 184 -20.90 -7.96 -16.75
CA VAL A 184 -20.61 -8.06 -18.18
C VAL A 184 -20.45 -9.51 -18.63
N LEU A 185 -19.84 -10.38 -17.80
CA LEU A 185 -19.73 -11.81 -18.10
C LEU A 185 -21.10 -12.51 -18.09
N ASP A 186 -21.96 -12.23 -17.10
CA ASP A 186 -23.32 -12.78 -17.04
C ASP A 186 -24.19 -12.29 -18.21
N ALA A 187 -23.96 -11.06 -18.69
CA ALA A 187 -24.65 -10.53 -19.87
C ALA A 187 -24.21 -11.20 -21.18
N ASP A 188 -22.92 -11.55 -21.31
CA ASP A 188 -22.40 -12.27 -22.48
C ASP A 188 -22.94 -13.72 -22.50
N ASP A 189 -22.93 -14.43 -21.37
CA ASP A 189 -23.41 -15.82 -21.29
C ASP A 189 -24.93 -15.96 -21.55
N SER A 190 -25.71 -14.93 -21.22
CA SER A 190 -27.15 -14.91 -21.50
C SER A 190 -27.49 -14.59 -22.96
N GLU A 191 -26.62 -13.87 -23.69
CA GLU A 191 -26.80 -13.57 -25.12
C GLU A 191 -26.51 -14.80 -26.01
N PHE A 192 -25.86 -15.85 -25.50
CA PHE A 192 -25.62 -17.12 -26.21
C PHE A 192 -26.69 -18.20 -26.02
N LEU A 193 -27.70 -17.98 -25.15
CA LEU A 193 -28.76 -18.94 -24.87
C LEU A 193 -30.12 -18.61 -25.54
N ASP A 194 -30.21 -17.47 -26.24
CA ASP A 194 -31.33 -17.10 -27.12
C ASP A 194 -30.98 -17.33 -28.61
#